data_AF-A0A848MLB3-F1
#
_entry.id   AF-A0A848MLB3-F1
#
_cell.length_a   1.000
_cell.length_b   1.000
_cell.length_c   1.000
_cell.angle_alpha   90.00
_cell.angle_beta   90.00
_cell.angle_gamma   90.00
#
_symmetry.space_group_name_H-M   'P 1'
#
loop_
_entity.id
_entity.type
_entity.pdbx_description
1 polymer ?
#
loop_
_entity_poly.entity_id
_entity_poly.type
_entity_poly.pdbx_seq_one_letter_code
_entity_poly.pdbx_strand_id
1 'polypeptide(L)'
;MNKAYIAKTINITLLPVAILLSGNLMAAESHDHIYIAGPTHFSENEQGNFELKNLPETVSKQDIHWFSTYSDYDAARYFKPNGFSVQAGAPYKLATGNIRLTAAVKIAGQYQAVSHYFCQDSSVVKCDGIIAPQRANAGEWVTVDAASRVIPAREQRQSYLWQFDQNANSYLKDVVINRGQLSFTVPELKESKKISLSVTISEKNAAMPQTRTSVVKHDICLIGKNGDDCGAIDNPRPVVELTAFDYQYNDSNLAKFKTGTKVLDKGTVYTCVEAGKCQDPQYRPATVHSNQPSKGAEAWIRSYF
;
A
#
# COMPACT_ATOMS: atom_id res chain seq x y z
N MET A 1 -47.67 57.06 7.08
CA MET A 1 -46.91 55.93 7.64
C MET A 1 -47.35 54.66 6.95
N ASN A 2 -46.52 54.08 6.08
CA ASN A 2 -46.50 52.67 5.70
C ASN A 2 -45.30 52.46 4.78
N LYS A 3 -44.26 51.78 5.30
CA LYS A 3 -43.06 51.39 4.55
C LYS A 3 -43.42 50.18 3.68
N ALA A 4 -43.38 50.34 2.36
CA ALA A 4 -43.38 49.21 1.44
C ALA A 4 -41.96 48.61 1.39
N TYR A 5 -41.79 47.43 1.97
CA TYR A 5 -40.61 46.60 1.76
C TYR A 5 -40.80 45.81 0.46
N ILE A 6 -40.03 46.16 -0.57
CA ILE A 6 -39.84 45.30 -1.74
C ILE A 6 -38.76 44.28 -1.37
N ALA A 7 -39.17 43.07 -1.02
CA ALA A 7 -38.27 41.94 -0.85
C ALA A 7 -37.76 41.53 -2.24
N LYS A 8 -36.46 41.72 -2.48
CA LYS A 8 -35.77 41.32 -3.71
C LYS A 8 -35.47 39.83 -3.60
N THR A 9 -36.21 39.01 -4.34
CA THR A 9 -35.96 37.57 -4.47
C THR A 9 -34.62 37.35 -5.17
N ILE A 10 -33.60 36.91 -4.44
CA ILE A 10 -32.34 36.45 -5.03
C ILE A 10 -32.51 34.96 -5.31
N ASN A 11 -32.72 34.62 -6.58
CA ASN A 11 -32.57 33.26 -7.08
C ASN A 11 -31.09 32.90 -7.03
N ILE A 12 -30.65 32.21 -5.98
CA ILE A 12 -29.32 31.59 -5.93
C ILE A 12 -29.47 30.21 -6.57
N THR A 13 -29.21 30.13 -7.86
CA THR A 13 -28.99 28.87 -8.56
C THR A 13 -27.66 28.31 -8.06
N LEU A 14 -27.71 27.45 -7.03
CA LEU A 14 -26.59 26.64 -6.59
C LEU A 14 -26.28 25.62 -7.70
N LEU A 15 -25.37 25.96 -8.61
CA LEU A 15 -24.67 24.96 -9.39
C LEU A 15 -23.89 24.07 -8.41
N PRO A 16 -24.12 22.76 -8.36
CA PRO A 16 -23.21 21.86 -7.67
C PRO A 16 -21.90 21.87 -8.48
N VAL A 17 -20.91 22.57 -7.97
CA VAL A 17 -19.51 22.34 -8.36
C VAL A 17 -19.24 20.89 -7.96
N ALA A 18 -19.26 20.01 -8.95
CA ALA A 18 -18.70 18.67 -8.85
C ALA A 18 -17.21 18.84 -8.55
N ILE A 19 -16.88 18.91 -7.26
CA ILE A 19 -15.53 18.71 -6.79
C ILE A 19 -15.24 17.24 -7.08
N LEU A 20 -14.67 16.98 -8.26
CA LEU A 20 -13.95 15.78 -8.58
C LEU A 20 -12.74 15.72 -7.63
N LEU A 21 -12.98 15.28 -6.40
CA LEU A 21 -11.96 14.75 -5.51
C LEU A 21 -11.54 13.38 -6.07
N SER A 22 -10.89 13.37 -7.22
CA SER A 22 -9.90 12.34 -7.49
C SER A 22 -8.86 12.50 -6.40
N GLY A 23 -8.84 11.55 -5.46
CA GLY A 23 -7.93 11.51 -4.33
C GLY A 23 -6.48 11.45 -4.79
N ASN A 24 -5.92 12.60 -5.15
CA ASN A 24 -4.56 12.92 -4.80
C ASN A 24 -4.59 13.03 -3.29
N LEU A 25 -4.35 11.90 -2.61
CA LEU A 25 -3.78 11.93 -1.28
C LEU A 25 -2.44 12.63 -1.47
N MET A 26 -2.46 13.96 -1.46
CA MET A 26 -1.28 14.79 -1.40
C MET A 26 -0.57 14.28 -0.17
N ALA A 27 0.53 13.55 -0.38
CA ALA A 27 1.54 13.41 0.64
C ALA A 27 1.79 14.83 1.10
N ALA A 28 1.35 15.17 2.31
CA ALA A 28 1.57 16.49 2.86
C ALA A 28 3.08 16.72 2.78
N GLU A 29 3.50 17.61 1.88
CA GLU A 29 4.89 17.95 1.66
C GLU A 29 5.40 18.58 2.95
N SER A 30 5.92 17.76 3.84
CA SER A 30 6.58 18.24 5.05
C SER A 30 7.87 18.91 4.62
N HIS A 31 7.86 20.24 4.55
CA HIS A 31 9.02 21.04 4.15
C HIS A 31 10.25 20.82 5.05
N ASP A 32 10.06 20.26 6.25
CA ASP A 32 11.11 20.07 7.26
C ASP A 32 11.62 18.62 7.38
N HIS A 33 11.10 17.68 6.58
CA HIS A 33 11.50 16.27 6.66
C HIS A 33 11.91 15.73 5.29
N ILE A 34 12.90 14.82 5.30
CA ILE A 34 13.31 14.10 4.10
C ILE A 34 12.16 13.19 3.67
N TYR A 35 11.77 13.28 2.42
CA TYR A 35 10.74 12.43 1.83
C TYR A 35 11.15 11.97 0.44
N ILE A 36 10.47 10.94 -0.05
CA ILE A 36 10.62 10.47 -1.42
C ILE A 36 9.43 11.01 -2.22
N ALA A 37 9.68 11.88 -3.18
CA ALA A 37 8.69 12.33 -4.15
C ALA A 37 8.58 11.32 -5.30
N GLY A 38 7.37 11.07 -5.78
CA GLY A 38 7.16 10.24 -6.96
C GLY A 38 5.70 9.78 -7.12
N PRO A 39 5.41 9.01 -8.18
CA PRO A 39 4.06 8.53 -8.44
C PRO A 39 3.55 7.60 -7.34
N THR A 40 2.24 7.64 -7.08
CA THR A 40 1.59 6.74 -6.12
C THR A 40 0.90 5.56 -6.80
N HIS A 41 0.88 5.52 -8.13
CA HIS A 41 0.17 4.54 -8.94
C HIS A 41 0.87 4.34 -10.30
N PHE A 42 0.92 3.10 -10.78
CA PHE A 42 1.39 2.74 -12.12
C PHE A 42 0.42 1.77 -12.78
N SER A 43 0.19 1.97 -14.07
CA SER A 43 -0.42 0.94 -14.91
C SER A 43 0.61 -0.13 -15.30
N GLU A 44 0.13 -1.26 -15.81
CA GLU A 44 1.00 -2.37 -16.22
C GLU A 44 2.07 -1.89 -17.22
N ASN A 45 3.33 -2.30 -17.02
CA ASN A 45 4.49 -1.93 -17.86
C ASN A 45 4.98 -0.49 -17.75
N GLU A 46 4.47 0.29 -16.80
CA GLU A 46 5.00 1.61 -16.52
C GLU A 46 6.14 1.57 -15.49
N GLN A 47 7.04 2.55 -15.60
CA GLN A 47 8.06 2.84 -14.59
C GLN A 47 7.96 4.31 -14.24
N GLY A 48 8.15 4.63 -12.96
CA GLY A 48 8.24 6.00 -12.50
C GLY A 48 9.59 6.32 -11.92
N ASN A 49 9.88 7.63 -11.90
CA ASN A 49 11.03 8.17 -11.23
C ASN A 49 10.62 8.65 -9.84
N PHE A 50 11.44 8.30 -8.87
CA PHE A 50 11.31 8.71 -7.48
C PHE A 50 12.56 9.49 -7.09
N GLU A 51 12.39 10.54 -6.29
CA GLU A 51 13.47 11.45 -5.91
C GLU A 51 13.41 11.76 -4.43
N LEU A 52 14.57 11.74 -3.76
CA LEU A 52 14.67 12.26 -2.40
C LEU A 52 14.63 13.79 -2.41
N LYS A 53 13.82 14.35 -1.52
CA LYS A 53 13.66 15.79 -1.32
C LYS A 53 14.03 16.16 0.11
N ASN A 54 14.33 17.44 0.32
CA ASN A 54 14.71 18.04 1.62
C ASN A 54 15.95 17.38 2.27
N LEU A 55 16.91 16.93 1.46
CA LEU A 55 18.17 16.38 1.94
C LEU A 55 19.10 17.50 2.47
N PRO A 56 19.81 17.29 3.59
CA PRO A 56 20.91 18.16 3.99
C PRO A 56 22.00 18.22 2.91
N GLU A 57 22.61 19.38 2.69
CA GLU A 57 23.67 19.59 1.68
C GLU A 57 24.88 18.67 1.87
N THR A 58 25.09 18.17 3.09
CA THR A 58 26.19 17.26 3.43
C THR A 58 25.98 15.83 2.93
N VAL A 59 24.77 15.46 2.51
CA VAL A 59 24.46 14.10 2.04
C VAL A 59 24.89 13.94 0.59
N SER A 60 25.78 12.98 0.33
CA SER A 60 26.21 12.65 -1.02
C SER A 60 25.42 11.48 -1.61
N LYS A 61 25.56 11.24 -2.92
CA LYS A 61 24.95 10.06 -3.57
C LYS A 61 25.40 8.72 -2.97
N GLN A 62 26.59 8.67 -2.37
CA GLN A 62 27.19 7.47 -1.79
C GLN A 62 26.56 7.12 -0.44
N ASP A 63 25.92 8.10 0.19
CA ASP A 63 25.26 7.97 1.49
C ASP A 63 23.83 7.43 1.37
N ILE A 64 23.40 7.06 0.16
CA ILE A 64 22.01 6.68 -0.13
C ILE A 64 21.97 5.26 -0.69
N HIS A 65 21.20 4.41 -0.03
CA HIS A 65 20.90 3.06 -0.50
C HIS A 65 19.40 2.90 -0.70
N TRP A 66 19.00 2.46 -1.88
CA TRP A 66 17.61 2.21 -2.20
C TRP A 66 17.28 0.73 -2.09
N PHE A 67 16.09 0.46 -1.54
CA PHE A 67 15.52 -0.87 -1.39
C PHE A 67 14.08 -0.85 -1.88
N SER A 68 13.64 -1.96 -2.47
CA SER A 68 12.25 -2.19 -2.81
C SER A 68 11.86 -3.59 -2.36
N THR A 69 10.55 -3.84 -2.25
CA THR A 69 9.99 -5.15 -1.96
C THR A 69 10.16 -6.16 -3.10
N TYR A 70 10.75 -5.78 -4.24
CA TYR A 70 11.18 -6.67 -5.31
C TYR A 70 12.37 -7.56 -4.88
N SER A 71 12.20 -8.48 -3.94
CA SER A 71 13.29 -9.38 -3.55
C SER A 71 13.50 -10.54 -4.52
N ASP A 72 12.46 -10.92 -5.28
CA ASP A 72 12.46 -12.18 -6.03
C ASP A 72 12.46 -11.99 -7.56
N TYR A 73 12.43 -10.74 -8.01
CA TYR A 73 12.33 -10.38 -9.43
C TYR A 73 13.59 -9.67 -9.86
N ASP A 74 13.93 -9.77 -11.15
CA ASP A 74 15.11 -9.19 -11.81
C ASP A 74 15.29 -7.68 -11.50
N ALA A 75 15.78 -7.40 -10.30
CA ALA A 75 15.77 -6.07 -9.68
C ALA A 75 16.62 -5.11 -10.51
N ALA A 76 17.69 -5.61 -11.14
CA ALA A 76 18.52 -4.84 -12.05
C ALA A 76 17.73 -4.21 -13.22
N ARG A 77 16.61 -4.83 -13.63
CA ARG A 77 15.79 -4.35 -14.74
C ARG A 77 14.71 -3.36 -14.32
N TYR A 78 14.17 -3.51 -13.12
CA TYR A 78 12.95 -2.82 -12.66
C TYR A 78 13.18 -1.86 -11.49
N PHE A 79 14.42 -1.83 -11.01
CA PHE A 79 14.84 -1.05 -9.88
C PHE A 79 16.24 -0.51 -10.14
N LYS A 80 16.31 0.73 -10.60
CA LYS A 80 17.57 1.36 -11.02
C LYS A 80 17.86 2.58 -10.15
N PRO A 81 18.58 2.41 -9.02
CA PRO A 81 18.97 3.52 -8.19
C PRO A 81 20.06 4.37 -8.84
N ASN A 82 20.00 5.68 -8.63
CA ASN A 82 20.96 6.67 -9.09
C ASN A 82 21.15 7.77 -8.03
N GLY A 83 21.70 7.39 -6.87
CA GLY A 83 21.97 8.31 -5.77
C GLY A 83 20.68 8.94 -5.23
N PHE A 84 20.42 10.20 -5.55
CA PHE A 84 19.24 10.94 -5.08
C PHE A 84 17.91 10.49 -5.69
N SER A 85 17.93 9.63 -6.71
CA SER A 85 16.73 9.17 -7.39
C SER A 85 16.77 7.66 -7.65
N VAL A 86 15.62 7.09 -7.98
CA VAL A 86 15.49 5.71 -8.42
C VAL A 86 14.37 5.59 -9.44
N GLN A 87 14.62 4.83 -10.50
CA GLN A 87 13.55 4.39 -11.39
C GLN A 87 13.01 3.06 -10.84
N ALA A 88 11.72 3.02 -10.55
CA ALA A 88 11.05 1.83 -10.02
C ALA A 88 9.68 1.63 -10.68
N GLY A 89 9.25 0.37 -10.76
CA GLY A 89 8.02 -0.02 -11.45
C GLY A 89 8.28 -1.29 -12.26
N ALA A 90 7.29 -2.15 -12.35
CA ALA A 90 7.49 -3.49 -12.87
C ALA A 90 6.76 -3.69 -14.20
N PRO A 91 7.42 -4.29 -15.20
CA PRO A 91 6.73 -4.79 -16.37
C PRO A 91 6.04 -6.11 -16.07
N TYR A 92 5.20 -6.46 -17.04
CA TYR A 92 4.47 -7.70 -17.26
C TYR A 92 5.02 -8.80 -16.36
N LYS A 93 4.10 -9.39 -15.59
CA LYS A 93 4.33 -10.52 -14.67
C LYS A 93 4.59 -10.16 -13.18
N LEU A 94 4.08 -9.09 -12.60
CA LEU A 94 3.88 -9.03 -11.13
C LEU A 94 2.41 -9.13 -10.78
N ALA A 95 2.12 -9.71 -9.61
CA ALA A 95 0.82 -9.56 -8.98
C ALA A 95 0.61 -8.09 -8.61
N THR A 96 -0.63 -7.63 -8.63
CA THR A 96 -0.99 -6.28 -8.22
C THR A 96 -0.68 -6.12 -6.76
N GLY A 97 -0.03 -5.02 -6.40
CA GLY A 97 0.44 -4.85 -5.04
C GLY A 97 0.81 -3.42 -4.72
N ASN A 98 0.67 -3.08 -3.44
CA ASN A 98 1.39 -1.97 -2.86
C ASN A 98 2.86 -2.33 -2.74
N ILE A 99 3.68 -1.51 -3.35
CA ILE A 99 5.12 -1.65 -3.38
C ILE A 99 5.67 -0.56 -2.49
N ARG A 100 6.48 -0.99 -1.53
CA ARG A 100 7.18 -0.08 -0.65
C ARG A 100 8.56 0.16 -1.22
N LEU A 101 8.80 1.41 -1.56
CA LEU A 101 10.12 1.95 -1.85
C LEU A 101 10.73 2.49 -0.55
N THR A 102 11.99 2.16 -0.28
CA THR A 102 12.72 2.65 0.90
C THR A 102 14.07 3.20 0.48
N ALA A 103 14.43 4.38 0.98
CA ALA A 103 15.78 4.91 0.92
C ALA A 103 16.38 4.89 2.34
N ALA A 104 17.55 4.31 2.51
CA ALA A 104 18.40 4.52 3.67
C ALA A 104 19.36 5.68 3.37
N VAL A 105 19.29 6.75 4.15
CA VAL A 105 20.09 7.96 3.97
C VAL A 105 21.01 8.13 5.17
N LYS A 106 22.32 8.22 4.94
CA LYS A 106 23.31 8.42 6.01
C LYS A 106 23.40 9.89 6.39
N ILE A 107 23.13 10.20 7.66
CA ILE A 107 23.16 11.55 8.23
C ILE A 107 23.93 11.47 9.53
N ALA A 108 24.99 12.28 9.65
CA ALA A 108 25.87 12.30 10.82
C ALA A 108 26.37 10.90 11.24
N GLY A 109 26.67 10.04 10.26
CA GLY A 109 27.20 8.68 10.49
C GLY A 109 26.14 7.58 10.68
N GLN A 110 24.86 7.93 10.81
CA GLN A 110 23.76 6.97 11.05
C GLN A 110 22.80 6.91 9.86
N TYR A 111 22.19 5.75 9.60
CA TYR A 111 21.19 5.60 8.54
C TYR A 111 19.79 5.91 9.05
N GLN A 112 19.08 6.79 8.34
CA GLN A 112 17.66 7.05 8.49
C GLN A 112 16.90 6.41 7.33
N ALA A 113 15.78 5.74 7.61
CA ALA A 113 14.94 5.14 6.59
C ALA A 113 13.79 6.07 6.23
N VAL A 114 13.63 6.34 4.94
CA VAL A 114 12.51 7.09 4.35
C VAL A 114 11.76 6.15 3.42
N SER A 115 10.43 6.17 3.44
CA SER A 115 9.63 5.26 2.62
C SER A 115 8.58 5.99 1.81
N HIS A 116 8.32 5.45 0.62
CA HIS A 116 7.20 5.83 -0.24
C HIS A 116 6.46 4.59 -0.68
N TYR A 117 5.14 4.68 -0.71
CA TYR A 117 4.28 3.60 -1.13
C TYR A 117 3.64 3.98 -2.46
N PHE A 118 3.73 3.07 -3.42
CA PHE A 118 3.03 3.20 -4.68
C PHE A 118 2.35 1.87 -5.01
N CYS A 119 1.28 1.92 -5.78
CA CYS A 119 0.61 0.71 -6.22
C CYS A 119 0.87 0.45 -7.69
N GLN A 120 1.10 -0.81 -8.05
CA GLN A 120 1.35 -1.24 -9.41
C GLN A 120 0.20 -2.15 -9.86
N ASP A 121 -0.49 -1.75 -10.93
CA ASP A 121 -1.45 -2.61 -11.63
C ASP A 121 -0.73 -3.82 -12.22
N SER A 122 -1.41 -4.97 -12.24
CA SER A 122 -1.04 -6.08 -13.13
C SER A 122 -1.86 -5.99 -14.42
N SER A 123 -1.63 -6.91 -15.36
CA SER A 123 -2.46 -7.07 -16.57
C SER A 123 -3.93 -7.31 -16.26
N VAL A 124 -4.21 -7.68 -15.01
CA VAL A 124 -5.44 -8.34 -14.65
C VAL A 124 -6.09 -7.63 -13.48
N VAL A 125 -5.38 -7.45 -12.37
CA VAL A 125 -5.94 -6.79 -11.20
C VAL A 125 -5.39 -5.37 -11.16
N LYS A 126 -6.27 -4.39 -10.97
CA LYS A 126 -5.84 -3.02 -10.74
C LYS A 126 -5.76 -2.71 -9.26
N CYS A 127 -4.98 -1.70 -8.92
CA CYS A 127 -4.87 -1.17 -7.57
C CYS A 127 -6.17 -0.58 -7.03
N ASP A 128 -7.04 -0.09 -7.92
CA ASP A 128 -8.42 0.30 -7.69
C ASP A 128 -9.42 -0.83 -8.04
N GLY A 129 -8.93 -2.07 -8.12
CA GLY A 129 -9.60 -3.19 -8.79
C GLY A 129 -10.88 -3.73 -8.15
N ILE A 130 -11.36 -3.14 -7.05
CA ILE A 130 -12.71 -3.39 -6.53
C ILE A 130 -13.59 -2.18 -6.85
N ILE A 131 -14.56 -2.40 -7.73
CA ILE A 131 -15.64 -1.46 -7.99
C ILE A 131 -16.74 -1.74 -6.96
N ALA A 132 -16.87 -0.85 -5.98
CA ALA A 132 -17.89 -0.93 -4.95
C ALA A 132 -18.24 0.47 -4.42
N PRO A 133 -19.46 0.66 -3.88
CA PRO A 133 -19.82 1.89 -3.20
C PRO A 133 -19.08 2.00 -1.87
N GLN A 134 -18.61 3.20 -1.53
CA GLN A 134 -18.04 3.48 -0.20
C GLN A 134 -19.11 3.55 0.89
N ARG A 135 -20.35 3.87 0.52
CA ARG A 135 -21.49 4.03 1.42
C ARG A 135 -22.72 3.39 0.81
N ALA A 136 -23.50 2.67 1.61
CA ALA A 136 -24.73 2.03 1.15
C ALA A 136 -25.84 2.15 2.21
N ASN A 137 -27.06 2.39 1.76
CA ASN A 137 -28.22 2.62 2.63
C ASN A 137 -28.96 1.31 2.95
N ALA A 138 -29.71 1.28 4.04
CA ALA A 138 -30.55 0.14 4.39
C ALA A 138 -31.50 -0.26 3.23
N GLY A 139 -31.59 -1.55 2.94
CA GLY A 139 -32.38 -2.12 1.85
C GLY A 139 -31.75 -2.01 0.46
N GLU A 140 -30.62 -1.33 0.32
CA GLU A 140 -29.90 -1.23 -0.94
C GLU A 140 -29.26 -2.57 -1.33
N TRP A 141 -29.36 -2.92 -2.61
CA TRP A 141 -28.62 -4.04 -3.19
C TRP A 141 -27.23 -3.57 -3.61
N VAL A 142 -26.21 -4.02 -2.90
CA VAL A 142 -24.82 -3.66 -3.16
C VAL A 142 -24.18 -4.75 -4.01
N THR A 143 -23.43 -4.33 -5.03
CA THR A 143 -22.56 -5.20 -5.81
C THR A 143 -21.12 -4.69 -5.70
N VAL A 144 -20.23 -5.61 -5.40
CA VAL A 144 -18.78 -5.44 -5.27
C VAL A 144 -18.14 -6.27 -6.38
N ASP A 145 -17.48 -5.61 -7.31
CA ASP A 145 -16.89 -6.25 -8.48
C ASP A 145 -15.36 -6.16 -8.42
N ALA A 146 -14.73 -7.31 -8.18
CA ALA A 146 -13.29 -7.53 -8.24
C ALA A 146 -12.84 -8.12 -9.58
N ALA A 147 -13.75 -8.31 -10.54
CA ALA A 147 -13.41 -8.81 -11.86
C ALA A 147 -12.74 -7.71 -12.67
N SER A 148 -11.56 -8.03 -13.18
CA SER A 148 -10.88 -7.21 -14.18
C SER A 148 -11.78 -6.96 -15.39
N ARG A 149 -11.93 -5.70 -15.80
CA ARG A 149 -12.54 -5.37 -17.11
C ARG A 149 -11.72 -5.87 -18.31
N VAL A 150 -10.51 -6.38 -18.10
CA VAL A 150 -9.56 -6.67 -19.18
C VAL A 150 -8.93 -8.06 -19.00
N ILE A 151 -9.65 -9.12 -19.33
CA ILE A 151 -8.98 -10.39 -19.70
C ILE A 151 -9.72 -11.05 -20.86
N PRO A 152 -9.05 -11.26 -22.01
CA PRO A 152 -9.53 -12.17 -23.03
C PRO A 152 -9.71 -13.58 -22.43
N ALA A 153 -10.91 -14.12 -22.50
CA ALA A 153 -11.36 -15.34 -21.82
C ALA A 153 -10.57 -16.64 -22.09
N ARG A 154 -9.52 -16.61 -22.92
CA ARG A 154 -8.90 -17.81 -23.49
C ARG A 154 -7.62 -18.30 -22.83
N GLU A 155 -6.95 -17.52 -21.96
CA GLU A 155 -5.58 -17.89 -21.53
C GLU A 155 -5.32 -17.94 -20.01
N GLN A 156 -6.25 -17.52 -19.16
CA GLN A 156 -6.01 -17.48 -17.70
C GLN A 156 -7.19 -18.05 -16.90
N ARG A 157 -6.90 -19.04 -16.04
CA ARG A 157 -7.86 -19.52 -15.03
C ARG A 157 -7.66 -18.72 -13.76
N GLN A 158 -8.69 -17.96 -13.38
CA GLN A 158 -8.73 -17.25 -12.12
C GLN A 158 -9.68 -17.94 -11.14
N SER A 159 -9.30 -17.96 -9.88
CA SER A 159 -10.18 -18.29 -8.77
C SER A 159 -10.25 -17.13 -7.79
N TYR A 160 -11.40 -16.98 -7.17
CA TYR A 160 -11.70 -15.89 -6.25
C TYR A 160 -12.14 -16.49 -4.93
N LEU A 161 -11.58 -15.98 -3.84
CA LEU A 161 -11.95 -16.34 -2.48
C LEU A 161 -12.31 -15.07 -1.73
N TRP A 162 -13.60 -14.86 -1.49
CA TRP A 162 -14.10 -13.75 -0.69
C TRP A 162 -14.01 -14.08 0.80
N GLN A 163 -13.59 -13.09 1.58
CA GLN A 163 -13.49 -13.12 3.03
C GLN A 163 -14.07 -11.83 3.58
N PHE A 164 -14.66 -11.94 4.76
CA PHE A 164 -15.36 -10.87 5.45
C PHE A 164 -14.74 -10.72 6.84
N ASP A 165 -14.64 -9.50 7.35
CA ASP A 165 -14.34 -9.35 8.77
C ASP A 165 -15.45 -10.00 9.64
N GLN A 166 -15.12 -10.33 10.89
CA GLN A 166 -16.05 -11.03 11.78
C GLN A 166 -17.37 -10.25 12.00
N ASN A 167 -17.33 -8.93 11.83
CA ASN A 167 -18.49 -8.06 12.01
C ASN A 167 -19.40 -8.11 10.79
N ALA A 168 -18.85 -8.13 9.58
CA ALA A 168 -19.58 -8.13 8.31
C ALA A 168 -20.51 -9.34 8.17
N ASN A 169 -20.07 -10.54 8.55
CA ASN A 169 -20.90 -11.75 8.49
C ASN A 169 -22.21 -11.65 9.32
N SER A 170 -22.24 -10.80 10.34
CA SER A 170 -23.42 -10.61 11.19
C SER A 170 -24.45 -9.61 10.62
N TYR A 171 -24.05 -8.81 9.63
CA TYR A 171 -24.88 -7.74 9.07
C TYR A 171 -25.40 -8.06 7.67
N LEU A 172 -24.60 -8.72 6.83
CA LEU A 172 -24.94 -8.92 5.44
C LEU A 172 -26.11 -9.92 5.28
N LYS A 173 -27.09 -9.57 4.44
CA LYS A 173 -28.20 -10.45 4.05
C LYS A 173 -28.13 -10.77 2.56
N ASP A 174 -28.73 -11.90 2.18
CA ASP A 174 -28.86 -12.33 0.78
C ASP A 174 -27.53 -12.32 0.01
N VAL A 175 -26.47 -12.78 0.68
CA VAL A 175 -25.12 -12.77 0.13
C VAL A 175 -25.04 -13.73 -1.06
N VAL A 176 -24.73 -13.20 -2.24
CA VAL A 176 -24.51 -13.95 -3.48
C VAL A 176 -23.06 -13.76 -3.91
N ILE A 177 -22.34 -14.86 -4.09
CA ILE A 177 -20.96 -14.86 -4.60
C ILE A 177 -20.93 -15.55 -5.94
N ASN A 178 -20.43 -14.85 -6.97
CA ASN A 178 -20.20 -15.39 -8.30
C ASN A 178 -18.83 -14.95 -8.81
N ARG A 179 -17.82 -15.81 -8.61
CA ARG A 179 -16.42 -15.53 -9.00
C ARG A 179 -15.94 -14.20 -8.39
N GLY A 180 -15.58 -13.24 -9.25
CA GLY A 180 -15.12 -11.91 -8.87
C GLY A 180 -16.23 -10.95 -8.45
N GLN A 181 -17.49 -11.37 -8.43
CA GLN A 181 -18.61 -10.53 -7.97
C GLN A 181 -19.17 -11.05 -6.65
N LEU A 182 -19.36 -10.12 -5.73
CA LEU A 182 -20.05 -10.30 -4.46
C LEU A 182 -21.22 -9.33 -4.44
N SER A 183 -22.42 -9.82 -4.10
CA SER A 183 -23.59 -8.97 -3.90
C SER A 183 -24.27 -9.29 -2.57
N PHE A 184 -24.92 -8.29 -1.98
CA PHE A 184 -25.65 -8.43 -0.73
C PHE A 184 -26.68 -7.32 -0.57
N THR A 185 -27.67 -7.54 0.29
CA THR A 185 -28.62 -6.51 0.73
C THR A 185 -28.14 -5.88 2.04
N VAL A 186 -28.14 -4.55 2.12
CA VAL A 186 -27.81 -3.85 3.37
C VAL A 186 -28.95 -4.02 4.38
N PRO A 187 -28.68 -4.48 5.62
CA PRO A 187 -29.72 -4.63 6.64
C PRO A 187 -30.18 -3.26 7.18
N GLU A 188 -31.33 -3.25 7.86
CA GLU A 188 -31.67 -2.13 8.73
C GLU A 188 -30.78 -2.12 9.97
N LEU A 189 -29.92 -1.10 10.09
CA LEU A 189 -29.06 -0.89 11.25
C LEU A 189 -29.53 0.33 12.05
N LYS A 190 -29.40 0.28 13.38
CA LYS A 190 -29.67 1.45 14.23
C LYS A 190 -28.58 2.51 14.06
N GLU A 191 -27.32 2.07 14.11
CA GLU A 191 -26.12 2.88 13.94
C GLU A 191 -25.38 2.44 12.70
N SER A 192 -24.65 3.34 12.06
CA SER A 192 -23.82 3.01 10.90
C SER A 192 -22.70 2.05 11.30
N LYS A 193 -22.35 1.12 10.40
CA LYS A 193 -21.30 0.12 10.63
C LYS A 193 -20.36 0.06 9.43
N LYS A 194 -19.07 0.08 9.71
CA LYS A 194 -18.04 -0.23 8.73
C LYS A 194 -17.91 -1.74 8.60
N ILE A 195 -17.90 -2.23 7.37
CA ILE A 195 -17.55 -3.60 7.03
C ILE A 195 -16.31 -3.61 6.16
N SER A 196 -15.44 -4.58 6.37
CA SER A 196 -14.25 -4.80 5.55
C SER A 196 -14.42 -6.10 4.77
N LEU A 197 -14.27 -5.99 3.46
CA LEU A 197 -14.33 -7.09 2.50
C LEU A 197 -12.93 -7.33 1.96
N SER A 198 -12.54 -8.59 1.77
CA SER A 198 -11.32 -8.91 1.08
C SER A 198 -11.53 -10.04 0.08
N VAL A 199 -10.91 -9.92 -1.09
CA VAL A 199 -10.93 -10.95 -2.11
C VAL A 199 -9.50 -11.37 -2.41
N THR A 200 -9.27 -12.66 -2.29
CA THR A 200 -8.04 -13.32 -2.71
C THR A 200 -8.24 -13.81 -4.13
N ILE A 201 -7.53 -13.19 -5.07
CA ILE A 201 -7.55 -13.51 -6.50
C ILE A 201 -6.34 -14.37 -6.79
N SER A 202 -6.56 -15.64 -7.12
CA SER A 202 -5.49 -16.55 -7.53
C SER A 202 -5.50 -16.78 -9.02
N GLU A 203 -4.32 -16.67 -9.63
CA GLU A 203 -4.12 -16.71 -11.07
C GLU A 203 -3.19 -17.86 -11.44
N LYS A 204 -3.63 -18.66 -12.41
CA LYS A 204 -2.80 -19.67 -13.05
C LYS A 204 -2.81 -19.46 -14.56
N ASN A 205 -1.66 -19.08 -15.10
CA ASN A 205 -1.41 -18.94 -16.54
C ASN A 205 -0.57 -20.15 -17.01
N ALA A 206 -0.87 -20.70 -18.19
CA ALA A 206 -0.09 -21.80 -18.77
C ALA A 206 1.40 -21.47 -18.95
N ALA A 207 1.74 -20.19 -19.14
CA ALA A 207 3.11 -19.70 -19.26
C ALA A 207 3.83 -19.50 -17.89
N MET A 208 3.16 -19.76 -16.77
CA MET A 208 3.70 -19.58 -15.42
C MET A 208 3.43 -20.82 -14.54
N PRO A 209 4.47 -21.54 -14.09
CA PRO A 209 4.29 -22.74 -13.27
C PRO A 209 3.79 -22.45 -11.85
N GLN A 210 3.98 -21.22 -11.34
CA GLN A 210 3.53 -20.81 -10.01
C GLN A 210 2.20 -20.06 -10.06
N THR A 211 1.29 -20.41 -9.15
CA THR A 211 0.05 -19.66 -8.89
C THR A 211 0.40 -18.34 -8.23
N ARG A 212 -0.16 -17.24 -8.75
CA ARG A 212 -0.06 -15.92 -8.12
C ARG A 212 -1.29 -15.64 -7.31
N THR A 213 -1.11 -14.94 -6.21
CA THR A 213 -2.21 -14.56 -5.34
C THR A 213 -2.12 -13.08 -5.05
N SER A 214 -3.21 -12.35 -5.28
CA SER A 214 -3.36 -10.94 -4.91
C SER A 214 -4.50 -10.84 -3.92
N VAL A 215 -4.31 -10.12 -2.81
CA VAL A 215 -5.37 -9.85 -1.83
C VAL A 215 -5.76 -8.39 -1.95
N VAL A 216 -7.01 -8.13 -2.33
CA VAL A 216 -7.56 -6.77 -2.40
C VAL A 216 -8.56 -6.60 -1.27
N LYS A 217 -8.49 -5.47 -0.56
CA LYS A 217 -9.39 -5.13 0.54
C LYS A 217 -10.24 -3.92 0.17
N HIS A 218 -11.45 -3.85 0.70
CA HIS A 218 -12.36 -2.74 0.51
C HIS A 218 -13.27 -2.58 1.74
N ASP A 219 -13.36 -1.35 2.23
CA ASP A 219 -14.22 -0.94 3.34
C ASP A 219 -15.49 -0.28 2.79
N ILE A 220 -16.65 -0.71 3.29
CA ILE A 220 -17.96 -0.11 2.98
C ILE A 220 -18.59 0.36 4.29
N CYS A 221 -19.12 1.58 4.29
CA CYS A 221 -19.93 2.10 5.38
C CYS A 221 -21.40 1.81 5.11
N LEU A 222 -21.98 0.92 5.91
CA LEU A 222 -23.42 0.64 5.92
C LEU A 222 -24.12 1.69 6.78
N ILE A 223 -24.95 2.52 6.17
CA ILE A 223 -25.58 3.65 6.84
C ILE A 223 -26.76 3.18 7.69
N GLY A 224 -26.71 3.45 8.98
CA GLY A 224 -27.80 3.18 9.92
C GLY A 224 -28.85 4.29 9.95
N LYS A 225 -29.98 4.06 10.64
CA LYS A 225 -31.11 5.01 10.74
C LYS A 225 -30.71 6.40 11.25
N ASN A 226 -29.70 6.47 12.11
CA ASN A 226 -29.20 7.73 12.66
C ASN A 226 -28.37 8.55 11.65
N GLY A 227 -27.92 7.95 10.55
CA GLY A 227 -27.07 8.62 9.56
C GLY A 227 -25.65 8.92 10.04
N ASP A 228 -25.20 8.29 11.13
CA ASP A 228 -23.88 8.50 11.72
C ASP A 228 -22.75 8.14 10.73
N ASP A 229 -21.58 8.77 10.85
CA ASP A 229 -20.42 8.42 10.02
C ASP A 229 -19.76 7.13 10.54
N CYS A 230 -19.17 6.35 9.63
CA CYS A 230 -18.42 5.14 9.99
C CYS A 230 -16.95 5.44 10.40
N GLY A 231 -16.58 6.73 10.51
CA GLY A 231 -15.20 7.18 10.63
C GLY A 231 -14.44 7.08 9.31
N ALA A 232 -13.11 7.12 9.37
CA ALA A 232 -12.27 7.01 8.18
C ALA A 232 -12.52 5.65 7.47
N ILE A 233 -13.09 5.73 6.27
CA ILE A 233 -13.12 4.63 5.31
C ILE A 233 -11.75 4.62 4.66
N ASP A 234 -10.88 3.77 5.19
CA ASP A 234 -9.61 3.49 4.55
C ASP A 234 -9.89 2.37 3.56
N ASN A 235 -9.76 2.65 2.26
CA ASN A 235 -9.81 1.63 1.23
C ASN A 235 -8.37 1.30 0.84
N PRO A 236 -7.65 0.47 1.63
CA PRO A 236 -6.29 0.13 1.32
C PRO A 236 -6.24 -0.83 0.13
N ARG A 237 -5.48 -0.35 -0.85
CA ARG A 237 -4.94 -1.01 -2.05
C ARG A 237 -4.34 -2.39 -1.74
N PRO A 238 -4.17 -3.26 -2.74
CA PRO A 238 -3.74 -4.65 -2.56
C PRO A 238 -2.58 -4.82 -1.57
N VAL A 239 -2.81 -5.67 -0.58
CA VAL A 239 -1.83 -5.99 0.45
C VAL A 239 -0.96 -7.11 -0.09
N VAL A 240 0.30 -6.79 -0.36
CA VAL A 240 1.30 -7.85 -0.49
C VAL A 240 1.66 -8.25 0.95
N GLU A 241 1.21 -9.43 1.38
CA GLU A 241 1.73 -10.03 2.61
C GLU A 241 3.22 -10.32 2.41
N LEU A 242 4.07 -9.49 3.01
CA LEU A 242 5.52 -9.63 2.95
C LEU A 242 6.00 -10.54 4.08
N THR A 243 5.63 -11.81 4.01
CA THR A 243 6.09 -12.83 4.98
C THR A 243 7.26 -13.63 4.40
N ALA A 244 8.45 -13.02 4.31
CA ALA A 244 9.71 -13.75 4.25
C ALA A 244 10.88 -12.84 4.67
N PHE A 245 11.53 -13.17 5.80
CA PHE A 245 12.87 -12.68 6.12
C PHE A 245 13.89 -13.70 5.61
N ASP A 246 15.07 -13.25 5.18
CA ASP A 246 16.11 -14.15 4.67
C ASP A 246 16.69 -15.00 5.82
N TYR A 247 16.82 -14.39 7.01
CA TYR A 247 17.40 -15.03 8.19
C TYR A 247 16.76 -14.54 9.50
N GLN A 248 16.79 -15.37 10.54
CA GLN A 248 16.78 -14.86 11.90
C GLN A 248 18.15 -14.26 12.21
N TYR A 249 18.19 -13.13 12.92
CA TYR A 249 19.46 -12.59 13.37
C TYR A 249 20.10 -13.53 14.38
N ASN A 250 21.23 -14.12 14.00
CA ASN A 250 22.08 -14.89 14.89
C ASN A 250 23.54 -14.75 14.41
N ASP A 251 24.49 -14.91 15.32
CA ASP A 251 25.90 -14.70 15.00
C ASP A 251 26.43 -15.74 14.00
N SER A 252 25.81 -16.93 13.94
CA SER A 252 26.15 -17.98 12.96
C SER A 252 25.81 -17.62 11.51
N ASN A 253 24.94 -16.62 11.30
CA ASN A 253 24.53 -16.15 9.98
C ASN A 253 25.29 -14.90 9.53
N LEU A 254 26.18 -14.31 10.37
CA LEU A 254 26.82 -13.03 10.07
C LEU A 254 27.42 -12.98 8.68
N ALA A 255 28.28 -13.94 8.32
CA ALA A 255 28.94 -14.01 7.01
C ALA A 255 27.99 -14.12 5.80
N LYS A 256 26.69 -14.40 6.02
CA LYS A 256 25.66 -14.48 4.98
C LYS A 256 25.00 -13.13 4.72
N PHE A 257 25.14 -12.16 5.62
CA PHE A 257 24.52 -10.86 5.50
C PHE A 257 25.22 -10.02 4.43
N LYS A 258 24.44 -9.61 3.43
CA LYS A 258 24.83 -8.70 2.35
C LYS A 258 23.94 -7.46 2.40
N THR A 259 24.32 -6.39 1.72
CA THR A 259 23.41 -5.23 1.56
C THR A 259 22.08 -5.68 0.96
N GLY A 260 20.98 -5.28 1.58
CA GLY A 260 19.62 -5.69 1.25
C GLY A 260 19.12 -6.92 2.01
N THR A 261 19.98 -7.70 2.67
CA THR A 261 19.56 -8.85 3.48
C THR A 261 18.60 -8.41 4.58
N LYS A 262 17.45 -9.09 4.65
CA LYS A 262 16.42 -8.86 5.65
C LYS A 262 16.56 -9.87 6.78
N VAL A 263 16.64 -9.37 8.00
CA VAL A 263 16.75 -10.22 9.20
C VAL A 263 15.64 -9.90 10.19
N LEU A 264 15.14 -10.94 10.86
CA LEU A 264 14.24 -10.80 12.01
C LEU A 264 15.06 -10.86 13.30
N ASP A 265 15.05 -9.80 14.10
CA ASP A 265 15.58 -9.79 15.48
C ASP A 265 14.50 -9.32 16.45
N LYS A 266 14.14 -10.17 17.42
CA LYS A 266 13.16 -9.88 18.48
C LYS A 266 11.86 -9.24 17.97
N GLY A 267 11.29 -9.79 16.90
CA GLY A 267 10.02 -9.33 16.33
C GLY A 267 10.11 -8.03 15.52
N THR A 268 11.32 -7.51 15.29
CA THR A 268 11.55 -6.36 14.39
C THR A 268 12.35 -6.81 13.18
N VAL A 269 11.94 -6.33 12.00
CA VAL A 269 12.67 -6.57 10.76
C VAL A 269 13.70 -5.47 10.53
N TYR A 270 14.91 -5.89 10.20
CA TYR A 270 16.01 -5.01 9.85
C TYR A 270 16.52 -5.35 8.46
N THR A 271 16.93 -4.33 7.72
CA THR A 271 17.57 -4.47 6.42
C THR A 271 19.02 -4.01 6.51
N CYS A 272 19.95 -4.88 6.12
CA CYS A 272 21.37 -4.56 6.09
C CYS A 272 21.64 -3.52 5.01
N VAL A 273 22.36 -2.45 5.36
CA VAL A 273 22.76 -1.38 4.44
C VAL A 273 24.24 -1.51 4.07
N GLU A 274 25.09 -1.75 5.07
CA GLU A 274 26.54 -1.82 4.89
C GLU A 274 27.05 -3.22 5.24
N ALA A 275 27.19 -4.10 4.23
CA ALA A 275 27.50 -5.53 4.42
C ALA A 275 28.68 -5.79 5.36
N GLY A 276 29.79 -5.05 5.22
CA GLY A 276 30.97 -5.22 6.07
C GLY A 276 30.69 -4.99 7.55
N LYS A 277 29.85 -4.00 7.88
CA LYS A 277 29.42 -3.75 9.26
C LYS A 277 28.35 -4.72 9.72
N CYS A 278 27.40 -5.09 8.85
CA CYS A 278 26.36 -6.08 9.19
C CYS A 278 26.92 -7.44 9.60
N GLN A 279 28.11 -7.79 9.09
CA GLN A 279 28.81 -9.03 9.41
C GLN A 279 29.57 -8.99 10.75
N ASP A 280 29.63 -7.82 11.40
CA ASP A 280 30.34 -7.62 12.66
C ASP A 280 29.34 -7.54 13.83
N PRO A 281 29.48 -8.39 14.86
CA PRO A 281 28.59 -8.42 16.03
C PRO A 281 28.42 -7.06 16.73
N GLN A 282 29.41 -6.16 16.68
CA GLN A 282 29.32 -4.85 17.34
C GLN A 282 28.26 -3.94 16.70
N TYR A 283 27.89 -4.20 15.44
CA TYR A 283 26.84 -3.49 14.72
C TYR A 283 25.52 -4.27 14.73
N ARG A 284 25.31 -5.18 15.68
CA ARG A 284 24.00 -5.84 15.85
C ARG A 284 22.87 -4.80 15.85
N PRO A 285 21.74 -5.05 15.15
CA PRO A 285 20.58 -4.17 15.18
C PRO A 285 20.20 -3.76 16.61
N ALA A 286 20.10 -2.44 16.85
CA ALA A 286 19.74 -1.92 18.16
C ALA A 286 18.27 -2.21 18.44
N THR A 287 17.96 -2.89 19.55
CA THR A 287 16.60 -2.83 20.09
C THR A 287 16.35 -1.42 20.63
N VAL A 288 15.14 -0.90 20.42
CA VAL A 288 14.66 0.40 20.93
C VAL A 288 14.77 0.52 22.48
N HIS A 289 15.11 -0.56 23.18
CA HIS A 289 15.23 -0.63 24.65
C HIS A 289 16.57 -1.20 25.16
N SER A 290 17.68 -0.97 24.46
CA SER A 290 19.02 -1.36 24.93
C SER A 290 19.73 -0.15 25.58
N ASN A 291 20.05 -0.24 26.87
CA ASN A 291 20.86 0.76 27.59
C ASN A 291 22.36 0.74 27.20
N GLN A 292 22.75 -0.03 26.18
CA GLN A 292 24.07 0.07 25.56
C GLN A 292 23.95 0.74 24.18
N PRO A 293 24.90 1.64 23.83
CA PRO A 293 24.96 2.24 22.50
C PRO A 293 25.34 1.15 21.48
N SER A 294 24.34 0.51 20.90
CA SER A 294 24.53 -0.32 19.72
C SER A 294 24.86 0.61 18.54
N LYS A 295 25.95 0.31 17.82
CA LYS A 295 26.28 0.96 16.55
C LYS A 295 25.39 0.47 15.41
N GLY A 296 24.35 -0.32 15.68
CA GLY A 296 23.51 -0.95 14.67
C GLY A 296 22.87 0.03 13.70
N ALA A 297 22.54 1.25 14.13
CA ALA A 297 22.03 2.31 13.25
C ALA A 297 23.03 2.76 12.15
N GLU A 298 24.31 2.41 12.29
CA GLU A 298 25.32 2.66 11.26
C GLU A 298 25.38 1.57 10.17
N ALA A 299 24.67 0.46 10.34
CA ALA A 299 24.73 -0.69 9.44
C ALA A 299 23.35 -1.21 9.02
N TRP A 300 22.32 -0.93 9.81
CA TRP A 300 20.97 -1.46 9.66
C TRP A 300 19.94 -0.34 9.68
N ILE A 301 18.92 -0.49 8.85
CA ILE A 301 17.68 0.27 8.99
C ILE A 301 16.56 -0.63 9.49
N ARG A 302 15.70 -0.06 10.33
CA ARG A 302 14.45 -0.72 10.72
C ARG A 302 13.46 -0.65 9.55
N SER A 303 12.95 -1.80 9.16
CA SER A 303 11.97 -1.92 8.08
C SER A 303 10.63 -2.32 8.69
N TYR A 304 9.63 -1.43 8.61
CA TYR A 304 8.25 -1.70 9.02
C TYR A 304 7.47 -2.27 7.83
N PHE A 305 7.40 -3.59 7.69
CA PHE A 305 6.57 -4.22 6.66
C PHE A 305 5.13 -4.32 7.14
#